data_AF-A0A1B2HDU5-F1
#
_entry.id   AF-A0A1B2HDU5-F1
#
_cell.length_a   1.000
_cell.length_b   1.000
_cell.length_c   1.000
_cell.angle_alpha   90.00
_cell.angle_beta   90.00
_cell.angle_gamma   90.00
#
_symmetry.space_group_name_H-M   'P 1'
#
loop_
_entity.id
_entity.type
_entity.pdbx_description
1 polymer ?
#
loop_
_entity_poly.entity_id
_entity_poly.type
_entity_poly.pdbx_seq_one_letter_code
_entity_poly.pdbx_strand_id
1 'polypeptide(L)'
;MVLVGSGRIGEEEWAAVLAESVETRSVHAALVARGVEQVDALALAAVQDAAFAVAAGGVERVVVDEVDEVPLLAVAGGVAPDVLVRETGRRLDEVAALAVAVAPYRDRVVAVRGAEEVLGAGRREIVAQATGRRTARDIAFAVGAGLHPVVVGISLMLGEGLLEIASPEVSFSFSHGGLRSLGPRVEAGERPG
;
A
#
# COMPACT_ATOMS: atom_id res chain seq x y z
N MET A 1 1.81 -5.26 6.25
CA MET A 1 2.87 -6.19 6.68
C MET A 1 3.26 -7.02 5.46
N VAL A 2 4.24 -6.57 4.67
CA VAL A 2 4.57 -7.17 3.35
C VAL A 2 5.11 -8.59 3.49
N LEU A 3 5.91 -8.86 4.53
CA LEU A 3 6.44 -10.21 4.81
C LEU A 3 5.33 -11.24 5.02
N VAL A 4 4.44 -10.98 5.98
CA VAL A 4 3.32 -11.89 6.28
C VAL A 4 2.25 -11.88 5.19
N GLY A 5 1.93 -10.70 4.66
CA GLY A 5 0.96 -10.59 3.55
C GLY A 5 1.42 -11.32 2.29
N SER A 6 2.74 -11.44 2.07
CA SER A 6 3.31 -12.22 0.96
C SER A 6 3.47 -13.72 1.26
N GLY A 7 3.10 -14.20 2.46
CA GLY A 7 3.24 -15.59 2.87
C GLY A 7 4.68 -16.08 3.10
N ARG A 8 5.67 -15.17 3.07
CA ARG A 8 7.09 -15.52 3.31
C ARG A 8 7.40 -15.87 4.75
N ILE A 9 6.55 -15.42 5.68
CA ILE A 9 6.62 -15.73 7.11
C ILE A 9 5.19 -15.76 7.65
N GLY A 10 4.86 -16.74 8.50
CA GLY A 10 3.55 -16.78 9.16
C GLY A 10 3.39 -15.68 10.22
N GLU A 11 2.16 -15.38 10.65
CA GLU A 11 1.92 -14.43 11.76
C GLU A 11 2.58 -14.88 13.08
N GLU A 12 2.45 -16.17 13.40
CA GLU A 12 3.07 -16.77 14.59
C GLU A 12 4.60 -16.74 14.52
N GLU A 13 5.14 -16.98 13.33
CA GLU A 13 6.58 -16.97 13.07
C GLU A 13 7.15 -15.55 13.12
N TRP A 14 6.40 -14.55 12.65
CA TRP A 14 6.74 -13.13 12.81
C TRP A 14 6.75 -12.71 14.28
N ALA A 15 5.77 -13.16 15.08
CA ALA A 15 5.76 -12.91 16.51
C ALA A 15 6.99 -13.53 17.21
N ALA A 16 7.40 -14.73 16.79
CA ALA A 16 8.62 -15.38 17.28
C ALA A 16 9.90 -14.62 16.88
N VAL A 17 9.96 -14.09 15.65
CA VAL A 17 11.07 -13.22 15.19
C VAL A 17 11.16 -11.97 16.06
N LEU A 18 10.04 -11.32 16.36
CA LEU A 18 10.03 -10.14 17.22
C LEU A 18 10.52 -10.45 18.63
N ALA A 19 10.12 -11.59 19.22
CA ALA A 19 10.60 -12.01 20.52
C ALA A 19 12.12 -12.25 20.53
N GLU A 20 12.65 -12.98 19.54
CA GLU A 20 14.09 -13.27 19.43
C GLU A 20 14.92 -12.04 19.06
N SER A 21 14.32 -11.07 18.36
CA SER A 21 14.98 -9.80 18.02
C SER A 21 15.37 -8.97 19.24
N VAL A 22 14.72 -9.20 20.39
CA VAL A 22 15.08 -8.57 21.67
C VAL A 22 16.44 -9.10 22.17
N GLU A 23 16.68 -10.40 22.04
CA GLU A 23 17.92 -11.05 22.46
C GLU A 23 19.07 -10.74 21.51
N THR A 24 18.81 -10.83 20.20
CA THR A 24 19.80 -10.56 19.14
C THR A 24 20.01 -9.07 18.88
N ARG A 25 19.16 -8.21 19.45
CA ARG A 25 19.05 -6.77 19.16
C ARG A 25 18.95 -6.47 17.66
N SER A 26 18.43 -7.42 16.87
CA SER A 26 18.39 -7.32 15.42
C SER A 26 17.32 -8.24 14.83
N VAL A 27 16.24 -7.63 14.33
CA VAL A 27 15.21 -8.36 13.55
C VAL A 27 15.83 -8.97 12.29
N HIS A 28 16.80 -8.29 11.67
CA HIS A 28 17.53 -8.81 10.52
C HIS A 28 18.24 -10.13 10.86
N ALA A 29 18.99 -10.18 11.97
CA ALA A 29 19.68 -11.39 12.39
C ALA A 29 18.70 -12.53 12.71
N ALA A 30 17.59 -12.23 13.40
CA ALA A 30 16.56 -13.21 13.72
C ALA A 30 15.82 -13.77 12.48
N LEU A 31 15.66 -12.96 11.42
CA LEU A 31 15.12 -13.38 10.13
C LEU A 31 16.11 -14.29 9.37
N VAL A 32 17.38 -13.89 9.30
CA VAL A 32 18.43 -14.69 8.65
C VAL A 32 18.62 -16.04 9.36
N ALA A 33 18.59 -16.06 10.70
CA ALA A 33 18.69 -17.30 11.48
C ALA A 33 17.56 -18.30 11.19
N ARG A 34 16.40 -17.81 10.76
CA ARG A 34 15.25 -18.64 10.33
C ARG A 34 15.27 -19.00 8.85
N GLY A 35 16.33 -18.65 8.12
CA GLY A 35 16.47 -18.95 6.71
C GLY A 35 15.66 -18.04 5.79
N VAL A 36 15.22 -16.86 6.29
CA VAL A 36 14.67 -15.84 5.39
C VAL A 36 15.83 -15.27 4.57
N GLU A 37 15.88 -15.65 3.30
CA GLU A 37 16.89 -15.16 2.37
C GLU A 37 16.54 -13.75 1.87
N GLN A 38 17.55 -13.01 1.40
CA GLN A 38 17.39 -11.70 0.73
C GLN A 38 16.73 -10.60 1.59
N VAL A 39 16.92 -10.64 2.91
CA VAL A 39 16.40 -9.62 3.84
C VAL A 39 16.86 -8.20 3.45
N ASP A 40 18.11 -8.03 3.02
CA ASP A 40 18.62 -6.74 2.53
C ASP A 40 17.89 -6.24 1.28
N ALA A 41 17.62 -7.13 0.33
CA ALA A 41 16.90 -6.77 -0.89
C ALA A 41 15.45 -6.37 -0.58
N LEU A 42 14.83 -7.02 0.40
CA LEU A 42 13.50 -6.65 0.89
C LEU A 42 13.50 -5.30 1.60
N ALA A 43 14.49 -5.04 2.46
CA ALA A 43 14.65 -3.73 3.13
C ALA A 43 14.82 -2.61 2.09
N LEU A 44 15.65 -2.83 1.07
CA LEU A 44 15.84 -1.88 -0.02
C LEU A 44 14.55 -1.67 -0.82
N ALA A 45 13.85 -2.75 -1.17
CA ALA A 45 12.58 -2.67 -1.88
C ALA A 45 11.53 -1.88 -1.07
N ALA A 46 11.47 -2.07 0.24
CA ALA A 46 10.58 -1.33 1.12
C ALA A 46 10.91 0.16 1.18
N VAL A 47 12.19 0.53 1.27
CA VAL A 47 12.63 1.94 1.23
C VAL A 47 12.28 2.60 -0.11
N GLN A 48 12.53 1.91 -1.22
CA GLN A 48 12.19 2.42 -2.56
C GLN A 48 10.68 2.54 -2.75
N ASP A 49 9.90 1.60 -2.22
CA ASP A 49 8.43 1.64 -2.28
C ASP A 49 7.86 2.77 -1.41
N ALA A 50 8.43 2.99 -0.22
CA ALA A 50 8.06 4.12 0.63
C ALA A 50 8.37 5.46 -0.05
N ALA A 51 9.55 5.60 -0.67
CA ALA A 51 9.91 6.80 -1.42
C ALA A 51 8.97 7.05 -2.61
N PHE A 52 8.65 6.00 -3.37
CA PHE A 52 7.63 6.07 -4.42
C PHE A 52 6.26 6.47 -3.87
N ALA A 53 5.84 5.87 -2.75
CA ALA A 53 4.57 6.18 -2.12
C ALA A 53 4.50 7.65 -1.70
N VAL A 54 5.55 8.20 -1.10
CA VAL A 54 5.62 9.62 -0.73
C VAL A 54 5.54 10.51 -1.96
N ALA A 55 6.32 10.23 -2.99
CA ALA A 55 6.42 11.07 -4.19
C ALA A 55 5.18 10.98 -5.11
N ALA A 56 4.52 9.83 -5.18
CA ALA A 56 3.27 9.64 -5.93
C ALA A 56 2.05 10.20 -5.17
N GLY A 57 2.22 10.55 -3.89
CA GLY A 57 1.23 11.23 -3.06
C GLY A 57 1.42 12.75 -3.06
N GLY A 58 0.51 13.45 -2.37
CA GLY A 58 0.71 14.86 -2.05
C GLY A 58 1.37 15.01 -0.67
N VAL A 59 2.46 15.78 -0.59
CA VAL A 59 3.08 16.14 0.69
C VAL A 59 2.64 17.54 1.07
N GLU A 60 1.77 17.66 2.07
CA GLU A 60 1.28 18.96 2.56
C GLU A 60 2.23 19.59 3.59
N ARG A 61 2.94 18.76 4.37
CA ARG A 61 3.85 19.21 5.43
C ARG A 61 4.96 18.19 5.64
N VAL A 62 6.16 18.68 5.95
CA VAL A 62 7.29 17.88 6.43
C VAL A 62 7.66 18.37 7.81
N VAL A 63 7.82 17.44 8.75
CA VAL A 63 8.36 17.69 10.08
C VAL A 63 9.53 16.73 10.26
N VAL A 64 10.67 17.27 10.67
CA VAL A 64 11.82 16.46 11.08
C VAL A 64 11.74 16.37 12.59
N ASP A 65 11.60 15.15 13.08
CA ASP A 65 11.53 14.85 14.50
C ASP A 65 12.83 14.15 14.92
N GLU A 66 13.32 14.45 16.12
CA GLU A 66 14.53 13.85 16.70
C GLU A 66 14.17 12.53 17.38
N VAL A 67 13.53 11.62 16.63
CA VAL A 67 13.13 10.32 17.16
C VAL A 67 14.29 9.34 17.00
N ASP A 68 14.76 8.79 18.11
CA ASP A 68 15.76 7.70 18.16
C ASP A 68 15.18 6.31 17.75
N GLU A 69 13.98 6.27 17.17
CA GLU A 69 13.34 5.03 16.74
C GLU A 69 14.02 4.49 15.47
N VAL A 70 14.90 3.51 15.66
CA VAL A 70 15.49 2.76 14.55
C VAL A 70 14.42 1.85 13.94
N PRO A 71 14.20 1.88 12.61
CA PRO A 71 13.29 0.96 11.95
C PRO A 71 13.61 -0.50 12.28
N LEU A 72 12.58 -1.31 12.52
CA LEU A 72 12.73 -2.75 12.82
C LEU A 72 13.60 -3.46 11.79
N LEU A 73 13.50 -3.06 10.52
CA LEU A 73 14.37 -3.53 9.45
C LEU A 73 14.95 -2.34 8.68
N ALA A 74 16.25 -2.13 8.81
CA ALA A 74 16.99 -1.07 8.12
C ALA A 74 17.88 -1.67 7.02
N VAL A 75 18.09 -0.90 5.94
CA VAL A 75 19.09 -1.23 4.92
C VAL A 75 20.48 -1.03 5.51
N ALA A 76 21.32 -2.06 5.48
CA ALA A 76 22.69 -1.95 5.97
C ALA A 76 23.45 -0.82 5.24
N GLY A 77 23.94 0.16 6.00
CA GLY A 77 24.66 1.33 5.46
C GLY A 77 23.76 2.44 4.90
N GLY A 78 22.44 2.29 4.95
CA GLY A 78 21.49 3.25 4.40
C GLY A 78 21.45 3.25 2.87
N VAL A 79 20.59 4.11 2.31
CA VAL A 79 20.47 4.32 0.86
C VAL A 79 20.89 5.74 0.53
N ALA A 80 21.80 5.90 -0.43
CA ALA A 80 22.23 7.21 -0.88
C ALA A 80 21.03 8.02 -1.43
N PRO A 81 20.80 9.27 -0.99
CA PRO A 81 19.61 10.03 -1.37
C PRO A 81 19.46 10.23 -2.88
N ASP A 82 20.55 10.46 -3.61
CA ASP A 82 20.56 10.63 -5.06
C ASP A 82 20.12 9.35 -5.80
N VAL A 83 20.53 8.19 -5.31
CA VAL A 83 20.10 6.89 -5.83
C VAL A 83 18.60 6.70 -5.62
N LEU A 84 18.11 7.03 -4.43
CA LEU A 84 16.69 6.92 -4.09
C LEU A 84 15.83 7.86 -4.93
N VAL A 85 16.22 9.14 -5.05
CA VAL A 85 15.51 10.13 -5.88
C VAL A 85 15.49 9.70 -7.35
N ARG A 86 16.62 9.22 -7.89
CA ARG A 86 16.68 8.75 -9.29
C ARG A 86 15.77 7.55 -9.53
N GLU A 87 15.79 6.56 -8.64
CA GLU A 87 14.93 5.37 -8.77
C GLU A 87 13.45 5.73 -8.60
N THR A 88 13.11 6.61 -7.66
CA THR A 88 11.75 7.12 -7.50
C THR A 88 11.28 7.88 -8.74
N GLY A 89 12.13 8.75 -9.32
CA GLY A 89 11.84 9.44 -10.57
C GLY A 89 11.58 8.48 -11.73
N ARG A 90 12.47 7.48 -11.92
CA ARG A 90 12.30 6.43 -12.93
C ARG A 90 10.95 5.71 -12.81
N ARG A 91 10.52 5.38 -11.59
CA ARG A 91 9.22 4.72 -11.33
C ARG A 91 8.03 5.61 -11.62
N LEU A 92 8.12 6.91 -11.31
CA LEU A 92 7.07 7.86 -11.64
C LEU A 92 6.94 8.03 -13.16
N ASP A 93 8.07 8.15 -13.87
CA ASP A 93 8.11 8.24 -15.33
C ASP A 93 7.54 6.97 -15.98
N GLU A 94 7.86 5.80 -15.42
CA GLU A 94 7.32 4.50 -15.85
C GLU A 94 5.79 4.48 -15.77
N VAL A 95 5.21 4.90 -14.64
CA VAL A 95 3.74 4.98 -14.48
C VAL A 95 3.13 6.03 -15.40
N ALA A 96 3.76 7.18 -15.54
CA ALA A 96 3.28 8.27 -16.40
C ALA A 96 3.28 7.91 -17.90
N ALA A 97 4.14 6.98 -18.31
CA ALA A 97 4.23 6.50 -19.68
C ALA A 97 3.16 5.43 -20.04
N LEU A 98 2.42 4.91 -19.06
CA LEU A 98 1.38 3.91 -19.30
C LEU A 98 0.13 4.55 -19.93
N ALA A 99 -0.64 3.74 -20.65
CA ALA A 99 -1.86 4.20 -21.33
C ALA A 99 -2.89 4.82 -20.37
N VAL A 100 -2.93 4.33 -19.13
CA VAL A 100 -3.74 4.88 -18.04
C VAL A 100 -2.88 5.03 -16.80
N ALA A 101 -2.50 6.25 -16.46
CA ALA A 101 -1.71 6.54 -15.27
C ALA A 101 -2.64 6.67 -14.03
N VAL A 102 -2.53 5.72 -13.11
CA VAL A 102 -3.37 5.66 -11.90
C VAL A 102 -2.80 6.53 -10.78
N ALA A 103 -3.66 7.31 -10.12
CA ALA A 103 -3.34 8.04 -8.90
C ALA A 103 -3.48 7.11 -7.67
N PRO A 104 -2.39 6.65 -7.03
CA PRO A 104 -2.42 5.54 -6.08
C PRO A 104 -3.27 5.74 -4.82
N TYR A 105 -3.57 7.00 -4.50
CA TYR A 105 -4.28 7.42 -3.30
C TYR A 105 -5.71 7.90 -3.56
N ARG A 106 -6.12 8.02 -4.83
CA ARG A 106 -7.38 8.66 -5.22
C ARG A 106 -8.23 7.73 -6.05
N ASP A 107 -7.63 7.11 -7.06
CA ASP A 107 -8.36 6.29 -8.01
C ASP A 107 -8.74 4.97 -7.35
N ARG A 108 -10.04 4.71 -7.32
CA ARG A 108 -10.59 3.43 -6.90
C ARG A 108 -10.87 2.60 -8.14
N VAL A 109 -10.60 1.31 -8.06
CA VAL A 109 -10.75 0.41 -9.20
C VAL A 109 -11.73 -0.71 -8.93
N VAL A 110 -12.49 -1.06 -9.95
CA VAL A 110 -13.46 -2.16 -9.94
C VAL A 110 -13.12 -3.17 -11.04
N ALA A 111 -13.27 -4.45 -10.74
CA ALA A 111 -13.10 -5.52 -11.70
C ALA A 111 -14.21 -5.54 -12.75
N VAL A 112 -13.84 -5.71 -14.02
CA VAL A 112 -14.79 -6.04 -15.08
C VAL A 112 -15.25 -7.49 -14.90
N ARG A 113 -16.54 -7.75 -15.14
CA ARG A 113 -17.10 -9.11 -14.98
C ARG A 113 -16.37 -10.11 -15.88
N GLY A 114 -15.93 -11.23 -15.30
CA GLY A 114 -15.22 -12.30 -16.01
C GLY A 114 -13.70 -12.10 -16.15
N ALA A 115 -13.14 -11.00 -15.61
CA ALA A 115 -11.70 -10.74 -15.71
C ALA A 115 -10.82 -11.82 -15.05
N GLU A 116 -11.32 -12.53 -14.02
CA GLU A 116 -10.54 -13.51 -13.26
C GLU A 116 -10.13 -14.76 -14.05
N GLU A 117 -10.89 -15.14 -15.07
CA GLU A 117 -10.73 -16.42 -15.78
C GLU A 117 -9.49 -16.45 -16.70
N VAL A 118 -8.90 -15.29 -17.00
CA VAL A 118 -7.81 -15.13 -17.99
C VAL A 118 -6.47 -14.76 -17.32
N LEU A 119 -6.40 -14.77 -15.99
CA LEU A 119 -5.32 -14.12 -15.24
C LEU A 119 -4.31 -15.08 -14.58
N GLY A 120 -3.03 -14.70 -14.63
CA GLY A 120 -1.98 -15.25 -13.78
C GLY A 120 -2.20 -14.91 -12.29
N ALA A 121 -1.56 -15.66 -11.39
CA ALA A 121 -1.83 -15.61 -9.93
C ALA A 121 -1.81 -14.19 -9.33
N GLY A 122 -0.76 -13.39 -9.58
CA GLY A 122 -0.66 -12.04 -9.01
C GLY A 122 -1.70 -11.04 -9.55
N ARG A 123 -2.17 -11.22 -10.80
CA ARG A 123 -3.24 -10.37 -11.36
C ARG A 123 -4.60 -10.75 -10.77
N ARG A 124 -4.84 -12.04 -10.51
CA ARG A 124 -6.06 -12.51 -9.83
C ARG A 124 -6.22 -11.91 -8.44
N GLU A 125 -5.14 -11.80 -7.67
CA GLU A 125 -5.18 -11.19 -6.33
C GLU A 125 -5.58 -9.71 -6.38
N ILE A 126 -5.03 -8.94 -7.33
CA ILE A 126 -5.43 -7.54 -7.52
C ILE A 126 -6.90 -7.44 -7.93
N VAL A 127 -7.35 -8.25 -8.88
CA VAL A 127 -8.76 -8.25 -9.35
C VAL A 127 -9.71 -8.62 -8.21
N ALA A 128 -9.38 -9.61 -7.39
CA ALA A 128 -10.18 -10.00 -6.23
C ALA A 128 -10.32 -8.86 -5.19
N GLN A 129 -9.36 -7.93 -5.12
CA GLN A 129 -9.41 -6.77 -4.23
C GLN A 129 -10.03 -5.52 -4.85
N ALA A 130 -10.22 -5.49 -6.18
CA ALA A 130 -10.77 -4.38 -6.97
C ALA A 130 -12.30 -4.32 -6.89
N THR A 131 -12.81 -3.89 -5.72
CA THR A 131 -14.25 -3.85 -5.42
C THR A 131 -14.92 -2.51 -5.75
N GLY A 132 -14.18 -1.57 -6.33
CA GLY A 132 -14.59 -0.17 -6.51
C GLY A 132 -14.47 0.68 -5.24
N ARG A 133 -14.12 0.07 -4.11
CA ARG A 133 -13.92 0.77 -2.82
C ARG A 133 -12.47 0.95 -2.44
N ARG A 134 -11.54 0.27 -3.12
CA ARG A 134 -10.11 0.30 -2.75
C ARG A 134 -9.30 1.10 -3.75
N THR A 135 -8.37 1.88 -3.22
CA THR A 135 -7.31 2.52 -4.00
C THR A 135 -6.19 1.52 -4.29
N ALA A 136 -5.25 1.85 -5.18
CA ALA A 136 -4.07 1.03 -5.41
C ALA A 136 -3.26 0.79 -4.12
N ARG A 137 -3.18 1.80 -3.24
CA ARG A 137 -2.58 1.66 -1.91
C ARG A 137 -3.29 0.62 -1.05
N ASP A 138 -4.61 0.69 -0.97
CA ASP A 138 -5.38 -0.26 -0.17
C ASP A 138 -5.22 -1.69 -0.69
N ILE A 139 -5.18 -1.85 -2.02
CA ILE A 139 -4.95 -3.14 -2.67
C ILE A 139 -3.53 -3.65 -2.35
N ALA A 140 -2.49 -2.81 -2.47
CA ALA A 140 -1.12 -3.20 -2.15
C ALA A 140 -0.97 -3.72 -0.71
N PHE A 141 -1.63 -3.05 0.25
CA PHE A 141 -1.69 -3.55 1.62
C PHE A 141 -2.43 -4.88 1.74
N ALA A 142 -3.58 -5.04 1.07
CA ALA A 142 -4.41 -6.24 1.14
C ALA A 142 -3.73 -7.47 0.52
N VAL A 143 -2.97 -7.31 -0.57
CA VAL A 143 -2.25 -8.41 -1.24
C VAL A 143 -0.83 -8.60 -0.71
N GLY A 144 -0.40 -7.78 0.26
CA GLY A 144 0.95 -7.88 0.83
C GLY A 144 2.08 -7.57 -0.15
N ALA A 145 1.85 -6.66 -1.10
CA ALA A 145 2.83 -6.25 -2.11
C ALA A 145 3.26 -4.79 -1.94
N GLY A 146 4.34 -4.40 -2.64
CA GLY A 146 4.73 -3.00 -2.76
C GLY A 146 3.71 -2.20 -3.59
N LEU A 147 3.58 -0.91 -3.31
CA LEU A 147 2.69 -0.01 -4.01
C LEU A 147 3.05 0.15 -5.50
N HIS A 148 4.33 0.36 -5.82
CA HIS A 148 4.76 0.57 -7.22
C HIS A 148 4.31 -0.57 -8.17
N PRO A 149 4.64 -1.86 -7.91
CA PRO A 149 4.23 -2.94 -8.80
C PRO A 149 2.70 -3.09 -8.89
N VAL A 150 1.96 -2.76 -7.83
CA VAL A 150 0.49 -2.76 -7.86
C VAL A 150 -0.05 -1.63 -8.73
N VAL A 151 0.50 -0.42 -8.66
CA VAL A 151 0.12 0.71 -9.53
C VAL A 151 0.38 0.38 -11.00
N VAL A 152 1.55 -0.17 -11.33
CA VAL A 152 1.87 -0.60 -12.69
C VAL A 152 0.90 -1.70 -13.14
N GLY A 153 0.67 -2.71 -12.30
CA GLY A 153 -0.27 -3.80 -12.60
C GLY A 153 -1.69 -3.30 -12.87
N ILE A 154 -2.22 -2.41 -12.04
CA ILE A 154 -3.55 -1.81 -12.23
C ILE A 154 -3.59 -0.99 -13.51
N SER A 155 -2.57 -0.16 -13.77
CA SER A 155 -2.49 0.69 -14.97
C SER A 155 -2.49 -0.15 -16.26
N LEU A 156 -1.74 -1.26 -16.27
CA LEU A 156 -1.76 -2.22 -17.38
C LEU A 156 -3.12 -2.90 -17.52
N MET A 157 -3.74 -3.34 -16.42
CA MET A 157 -5.07 -3.96 -16.43
C MET A 157 -6.18 -3.00 -16.90
N LEU A 158 -6.06 -1.70 -16.61
CA LEU A 158 -6.95 -0.67 -17.15
C LEU A 158 -6.77 -0.53 -18.67
N GLY A 159 -5.52 -0.53 -19.15
CA GLY A 159 -5.21 -0.52 -20.59
C GLY A 159 -5.71 -1.77 -21.33
N GLU A 160 -5.76 -2.92 -20.64
CA GLU A 160 -6.29 -4.18 -21.16
C GLU A 160 -7.83 -4.30 -21.00
N GLY A 161 -8.50 -3.36 -20.35
CA GLY A 161 -9.95 -3.41 -20.10
C GLY A 161 -10.39 -4.46 -19.08
N LEU A 162 -9.50 -4.90 -18.20
CA LEU A 162 -9.80 -5.87 -17.12
C LEU A 162 -10.27 -5.18 -15.83
N LEU A 163 -9.90 -3.92 -15.65
CA LEU A 163 -10.35 -3.06 -14.58
C LEU A 163 -10.99 -1.80 -15.17
N GLU A 164 -11.78 -1.13 -14.34
CA GLU A 164 -12.30 0.21 -14.61
C GLU A 164 -12.02 1.12 -13.41
N ILE A 165 -11.85 2.43 -13.66
CA ILE A 165 -11.90 3.42 -12.58
C ILE A 165 -13.36 3.49 -12.09
N ALA A 166 -13.57 3.17 -10.83
CA ALA A 166 -14.89 3.13 -10.24
C ALA A 166 -15.54 4.52 -10.27
N SER A 167 -16.79 4.57 -10.73
CA SER A 167 -17.57 5.79 -10.63
C SER A 167 -17.81 6.17 -9.15
N PRO A 168 -18.13 7.44 -8.85
CA PRO A 168 -18.53 7.83 -7.50
C PRO A 168 -19.69 6.98 -6.97
N GLU A 169 -20.64 6.59 -7.80
CA GLU A 169 -21.78 5.76 -7.41
C GLU A 169 -21.34 4.37 -6.92
N VAL A 170 -20.40 3.72 -7.61
CA VAL A 170 -19.84 2.43 -7.18
C VAL A 170 -18.95 2.60 -5.94
N SER A 171 -18.25 3.73 -5.85
CA SER A 171 -17.37 4.06 -4.73
C SER A 171 -18.13 4.34 -3.43
N PHE A 172 -19.33 4.92 -3.51
CA PHE A 172 -20.14 5.35 -2.37
C PHE A 172 -21.43 4.55 -2.15
N SER A 173 -21.77 3.58 -3.01
CA SER A 173 -22.96 2.73 -2.83
C SER A 173 -22.80 1.82 -1.62
N PHE A 174 -23.19 2.36 -0.46
CA PHE A 174 -23.83 1.61 0.59
C PHE A 174 -25.32 1.62 0.35
N SER A 175 -25.90 0.42 0.27
CA SER A 175 -27.21 0.14 0.86
C SER A 175 -27.19 0.73 2.27
N HIS A 176 -27.82 1.89 2.44
CA HIS A 176 -28.15 2.41 3.75
C HIS A 176 -29.17 1.44 4.36
N GLY A 177 -28.67 0.38 5.00
CA GLY A 177 -29.43 -0.37 5.98
C GLY A 177 -29.75 0.55 7.15
N GLY A 178 -30.83 1.31 7.03
CA GLY A 178 -31.61 1.84 8.14
C GLY A 178 -30.99 2.89 9.07
N LEU A 179 -29.78 3.39 8.84
CA LEU A 179 -29.24 4.48 9.66
C LEU A 179 -29.81 5.81 9.18
N ARG A 180 -30.80 6.31 9.93
CA ARG A 180 -31.37 7.65 9.77
C ARG A 180 -30.22 8.66 9.70
N SER A 181 -30.18 9.46 8.63
CA SER A 181 -29.30 10.62 8.51
C SER A 181 -29.38 11.44 9.79
N LEU A 182 -28.22 11.69 10.40
CA LEU A 182 -28.12 12.60 11.54
C LEU A 182 -28.57 13.98 11.07
N GLY A 183 -29.72 14.42 11.58
CA GLY A 183 -30.25 15.76 11.33
C GLY A 183 -29.35 16.83 11.95
N PRO A 184 -29.50 18.10 11.52
CA PRO A 184 -28.71 19.21 12.03
C PRO A 184 -28.88 19.36 13.54
N ARG A 185 -27.76 19.60 14.22
CA ARG A 185 -27.71 19.92 15.65
C ARG A 185 -28.46 21.24 15.85
N VAL A 186 -29.62 21.20 16.50
CA VAL A 186 -30.37 22.40 16.89
C VAL A 186 -29.44 23.37 17.62
N GLU A 187 -29.47 24.64 17.17
CA GLU A 187 -28.72 25.74 17.76
C GLU A 187 -29.15 25.97 19.22
N ALA A 188 -28.18 26.05 20.12
CA ALA A 188 -28.40 26.42 21.51
C ALA A 188 -28.56 27.95 21.65
N GLY A 189 -29.75 28.45 21.39
CA GLY A 189 -30.33 29.61 22.09
C GLY A 189 -31.57 29.09 22.81
N GLU A 190 -31.80 29.30 24.10
CA GLU A 190 -31.92 30.58 24.79
C GLU A 190 -32.05 30.25 26.29
N ARG A 191 -31.36 30.96 27.20
CA ARG A 191 -31.57 30.81 28.66
C ARG A 191 -32.77 31.64 29.08
N PRO A 192 -33.74 31.12 29.87
CA PRO A 192 -34.71 31.97 30.54
C PRO A 192 -34.08 32.61 31.78
N GLY A 193 -34.48 33.86 32.05
CA GLY A 193 -34.12 34.65 33.22
C GLY A 193 -34.87 34.27 34.50
#